data_AF-A0A426YEX9-F1
#
_entry.id   AF-A0A426YEX9-F1
#
_cell.length_a   1.000
_cell.length_b   1.000
_cell.length_c   1.000
_cell.angle_alpha   90.00
_cell.angle_beta   90.00
_cell.angle_gamma   90.00
#
_symmetry.space_group_name_H-M   'P 1'
#
loop_
_entity.id
_entity.type
_entity.pdbx_description
1 polymer ?
#
loop_
_entity_poly.entity_id
_entity_poly.type
_entity_poly.pdbx_seq_one_letter_code
_entity_poly.pdbx_strand_id
1 'polypeptide(L)'
;MQIPGPAPPKGPLVEHNKSLGLWAIKLPSADAVVVRRTLAILAENPHGLPGANESDERAEKRKSYWSTVRPAHFGVKIGTKSILGIFRFMVTGLFIGLFGAFAVGRSLLLKFPEIFSLGWFRKTGPTEEEVRSALFNMWFVGHGYNDINLASQSGKKPDTEVITRVSGPEIGYLTTPIILLQCALIVLSERDNLPKGGVLPPGIVFGPTDLQKHLQDNGISFDVISTRASLH
;
A
#
# COMPACT_ATOMS: atom_id res chain seq x y z
N MET A 1 -17.46 -8.46 -8.56
CA MET A 1 -17.08 -7.62 -7.41
C MET A 1 -16.63 -6.26 -7.93
N GLN A 2 -17.39 -5.21 -7.65
CA GLN A 2 -17.11 -3.86 -8.14
C GLN A 2 -17.14 -2.90 -6.95
N ILE A 3 -16.03 -2.21 -6.72
CA ILE A 3 -15.97 -1.13 -5.72
C ILE A 3 -16.92 -0.03 -6.22
N PRO A 4 -17.89 0.43 -5.40
CA PRO A 4 -18.85 1.45 -5.81
C PRO A 4 -18.18 2.74 -6.30
N GLY A 5 -18.87 3.47 -7.17
CA GLY A 5 -18.44 4.77 -7.69
C GLY A 5 -17.55 4.70 -8.94
N PRO A 6 -17.32 5.84 -9.62
CA PRO A 6 -16.56 5.89 -10.85
C PRO A 6 -15.10 5.51 -10.59
N ALA A 7 -14.56 4.61 -11.41
CA ALA A 7 -13.13 4.34 -11.39
C ALA A 7 -12.37 5.60 -11.86
N PRO A 8 -11.24 5.95 -11.23
CA PRO A 8 -10.43 7.06 -11.70
C PRO A 8 -9.99 6.83 -13.15
N PRO A 9 -9.92 7.88 -13.98
CA PRO A 9 -9.49 7.75 -15.36
C PRO A 9 -8.08 7.15 -15.43
N LYS A 10 -7.79 6.43 -16.52
CA LYS A 10 -6.42 5.99 -16.81
C LYS A 10 -5.57 7.24 -17.07
N GLY A 11 -4.85 7.68 -16.04
CA GLY A 11 -3.92 8.80 -16.13
C GLY A 11 -2.75 8.54 -17.08
N PRO A 12 -1.87 9.54 -17.28
CA PRO A 12 -0.68 9.37 -18.11
C PRO A 12 0.25 8.28 -17.56
N LEU A 13 1.08 7.70 -18.43
CA LEU A 13 2.03 6.66 -18.03
C LEU A 13 3.05 7.19 -17.02
N VAL A 14 3.55 8.41 -17.26
CA VAL A 14 4.45 9.18 -16.39
C VAL A 14 3.70 10.43 -15.93
N GLU A 15 3.73 10.68 -14.63
CA GLU A 15 3.07 11.82 -14.01
C GLU A 15 4.05 12.57 -13.12
N HIS A 16 3.96 13.89 -13.09
CA HIS A 16 4.66 14.71 -12.10
C HIS A 16 3.67 15.18 -11.05
N ASN A 17 3.77 14.61 -9.84
CA ASN A 17 3.00 15.06 -8.70
C ASN A 17 3.68 16.30 -8.10
N LYS A 18 3.12 17.48 -8.40
CA LYS A 18 3.67 18.77 -7.96
C LYS A 18 3.63 18.96 -6.45
N SER A 19 2.62 18.44 -5.75
CA SER A 19 2.49 18.61 -4.30
C SER A 19 3.54 17.80 -3.54
N LEU A 20 3.93 16.64 -4.07
CA LEU A 20 4.97 15.78 -3.49
C LEU A 20 6.37 16.04 -4.09
N GLY A 21 6.46 16.76 -5.21
CA GLY A 21 7.72 16.99 -5.93
C GLY A 21 8.31 15.69 -6.51
N LEU A 22 7.46 14.75 -6.91
CA LEU A 22 7.86 13.42 -7.39
C LEU A 22 7.39 13.19 -8.83
N TRP A 23 8.28 12.64 -9.64
CA TRP A 23 7.91 11.93 -10.86
C TRP A 23 7.47 10.52 -10.49
N ALA A 24 6.38 10.05 -11.08
CA ALA A 24 5.80 8.77 -10.75
C ALA A 24 5.35 8.00 -12.00
N ILE A 25 5.48 6.68 -11.94
CA ILE A 25 4.88 5.75 -12.90
C ILE A 25 4.02 4.74 -12.16
N LYS A 26 2.99 4.22 -12.83
CA LYS A 26 2.18 3.14 -12.29
C LYS A 26 3.05 1.92 -12.04
N LEU A 27 3.02 1.40 -10.82
CA LEU A 27 3.72 0.19 -10.45
C LEU A 27 2.74 -0.99 -10.55
N PRO A 28 2.98 -1.99 -11.42
CA PRO A 28 2.19 -3.22 -11.42
C PRO A 28 2.59 -4.10 -10.24
N SER A 29 2.19 -3.73 -9.01
CA SER A 29 2.47 -4.47 -7.78
C SER A 29 1.29 -5.33 -7.32
N ALA A 30 1.60 -6.35 -6.51
CA ALA A 30 0.62 -7.17 -5.83
C ALA A 30 -0.23 -6.36 -4.84
N ASP A 31 0.30 -5.28 -4.27
CA ASP A 31 -0.39 -4.46 -3.27
C ASP A 31 -1.74 -3.96 -3.79
N ALA A 32 -1.79 -3.52 -5.06
CA ALA A 32 -3.02 -3.04 -5.64
C ALA A 32 -4.09 -4.14 -5.69
N VAL A 33 -3.70 -5.40 -5.92
CA VAL A 33 -4.59 -6.57 -5.91
C VAL A 33 -5.02 -6.88 -4.47
N VAL A 34 -4.08 -6.89 -3.53
CA VAL A 34 -4.33 -7.19 -2.12
C VAL A 34 -5.29 -6.18 -1.49
N VAL A 35 -5.05 -4.88 -1.69
CA VAL A 35 -5.93 -3.81 -1.18
C VAL A 35 -7.31 -3.88 -1.83
N ARG A 36 -7.41 -4.09 -3.15
CA ARG A 36 -8.72 -4.30 -3.80
C ARG A 36 -9.47 -5.49 -3.22
N ARG A 37 -8.77 -6.59 -2.89
CA ARG A 37 -9.38 -7.76 -2.24
C ARG A 37 -9.85 -7.44 -0.83
N THR A 38 -9.08 -6.69 -0.05
CA THR A 38 -9.53 -6.16 1.26
C THR A 38 -10.84 -5.39 1.12
N LEU A 39 -10.88 -4.42 0.21
CA LEU A 39 -12.02 -3.53 0.06
C LEU A 39 -13.25 -4.24 -0.54
N ALA A 40 -13.05 -5.26 -1.36
CA ALA A 40 -14.13 -6.12 -1.84
C ALA A 40 -14.75 -6.96 -0.72
N ILE A 41 -13.92 -7.59 0.13
CA ILE A 41 -14.41 -8.33 1.31
C ILE A 41 -15.19 -7.40 2.25
N LEU A 42 -14.68 -6.18 2.48
CA LEU A 42 -15.37 -5.17 3.29
C LEU A 42 -16.72 -4.75 2.68
N ALA A 43 -16.80 -4.61 1.35
CA ALA A 43 -18.07 -4.26 0.69
C ALA A 43 -19.15 -5.34 0.89
N GLU A 44 -18.75 -6.61 0.94
CA GLU A 44 -19.65 -7.75 1.22
C GLU A 44 -19.92 -7.95 2.71
N ASN A 45 -18.99 -7.50 3.57
CA ASN A 45 -19.05 -7.63 5.02
C ASN A 45 -18.81 -6.26 5.66
N PRO A 46 -19.82 -5.36 5.71
CA PRO A 46 -19.64 -3.97 6.16
C PRO A 46 -19.15 -3.83 7.62
N HIS A 47 -19.31 -4.90 8.40
CA HIS A 47 -18.86 -5.00 9.78
C HIS A 47 -17.52 -5.74 9.95
N GLY A 48 -16.89 -6.16 8.85
CA GLY A 48 -15.74 -7.05 8.84
C GLY A 48 -16.10 -8.50 9.15
N LEU A 49 -15.08 -9.37 9.11
CA LEU A 49 -15.24 -10.80 9.41
C LEU A 49 -15.19 -11.04 10.92
N PRO A 50 -16.12 -11.83 11.49
CA PRO A 50 -16.11 -12.15 12.91
C PRO A 50 -14.88 -12.95 13.31
N GLY A 51 -14.44 -12.75 14.54
CA GLY A 51 -13.42 -13.58 15.19
C GLY A 51 -13.89 -15.02 15.37
N ALA A 52 -12.94 -15.93 15.62
CA ALA A 52 -13.24 -17.34 15.84
C ALA A 52 -14.08 -17.56 17.10
N ASN A 53 -13.73 -16.87 18.18
CA ASN A 53 -14.38 -16.90 19.51
C ASN A 53 -14.30 -15.50 20.17
N GLU A 54 -14.56 -14.43 19.41
CA GLU A 54 -14.45 -13.06 19.94
C GLU A 54 -15.52 -12.76 21.00
N SER A 55 -15.18 -11.93 22.00
CA SER A 55 -16.15 -11.42 22.96
C SER A 55 -17.05 -10.34 22.34
N ASP A 56 -18.20 -10.08 22.96
CA ASP A 56 -19.13 -9.03 22.50
C ASP A 56 -18.45 -7.65 22.41
N GLU A 57 -17.60 -7.31 23.38
CA GLU A 57 -16.82 -6.07 23.38
C GLU A 57 -15.90 -5.98 22.17
N ARG A 58 -15.23 -7.08 21.80
CA ARG A 58 -14.33 -7.15 20.64
C ARG A 58 -15.11 -7.10 19.33
N ALA A 59 -16.26 -7.75 19.27
CA ALA A 59 -17.16 -7.68 18.13
C ALA A 59 -17.64 -6.23 17.88
N GLU A 60 -17.99 -5.49 18.93
CA GLU A 60 -18.38 -4.08 18.80
C GLU A 60 -17.21 -3.17 18.40
N LYS A 61 -16.01 -3.36 18.97
CA LYS A 61 -14.79 -2.64 18.53
C LYS A 61 -14.54 -2.84 17.03
N ARG A 62 -14.64 -4.10 16.56
CA ARG A 62 -14.48 -4.47 15.16
C ARG A 62 -15.54 -3.82 14.26
N LYS A 63 -16.83 -3.94 14.62
CA LYS A 63 -17.94 -3.33 13.87
C LYS A 63 -17.78 -1.82 13.75
N SER A 64 -17.44 -1.16 14.87
CA SER A 64 -17.19 0.29 14.94
C SER A 64 -16.07 0.70 13.99
N TYR A 65 -14.91 0.03 14.05
CA TYR A 65 -13.79 0.28 13.15
C TYR A 65 -14.21 0.20 11.68
N TRP A 66 -14.82 -0.90 11.25
CA TRP A 66 -15.18 -1.11 9.84
C TRP A 66 -16.27 -0.16 9.33
N SER A 67 -17.15 0.31 10.21
CA SER A 67 -18.16 1.32 9.87
C SER A 67 -17.57 2.66 9.44
N THR A 68 -16.32 2.96 9.83
CA THR A 68 -15.60 4.19 9.44
C THR A 68 -14.92 4.07 8.08
N VAL A 69 -14.66 2.86 7.61
CA VAL A 69 -13.92 2.61 6.38
C VAL A 69 -14.89 2.60 5.20
N ARG A 70 -14.55 3.35 4.15
CA ARG A 70 -15.31 3.35 2.89
C ARG A 70 -14.49 2.65 1.80
N PRO A 71 -15.08 1.71 1.03
CA PRO A 71 -14.40 1.13 -0.12
C PRO A 71 -13.94 2.20 -1.12
N ALA A 72 -12.71 2.07 -1.62
CA ALA A 72 -12.08 3.05 -2.50
C ALA A 72 -11.35 2.38 -3.67
N HIS A 73 -11.34 3.03 -4.83
CA HIS A 73 -10.51 2.59 -5.95
C HIS A 73 -9.03 2.83 -5.61
N PHE A 74 -8.23 1.76 -5.64
CA PHE A 74 -6.84 1.80 -5.19
C PHE A 74 -5.86 1.46 -6.31
N GLY A 75 -4.76 2.21 -6.35
CA GLY A 75 -3.64 2.01 -7.26
C GLY A 75 -2.32 2.41 -6.62
N VAL A 76 -1.23 1.83 -7.11
CA VAL A 76 0.13 2.08 -6.62
C VAL A 76 0.97 2.69 -7.71
N LYS A 77 1.77 3.67 -7.33
CA LYS A 77 2.79 4.30 -8.17
C LYS A 77 4.13 4.23 -7.45
N ILE A 78 5.20 4.06 -8.21
CA ILE A 78 6.56 4.24 -7.72
C ILE A 78 7.04 5.62 -8.12
N GLY A 79 7.62 6.35 -7.17
CA GLY A 79 8.00 7.75 -7.32
C GLY A 79 9.49 8.00 -7.11
N THR A 80 10.02 9.03 -7.74
CA THR A 80 11.40 9.51 -7.59
C THR A 80 11.47 11.01 -7.82
N LYS A 81 12.47 11.69 -7.24
CA LYS A 81 12.67 13.13 -7.41
C LYS A 81 13.18 13.50 -8.82
N SER A 82 13.68 12.54 -9.59
CA SER A 82 14.29 12.79 -10.90
C SER A 82 13.65 11.96 -12.00
N ILE A 83 13.38 12.60 -13.14
CA ILE A 83 12.89 11.91 -14.35
C ILE A 83 13.86 10.81 -14.82
N LEU A 84 15.15 10.96 -14.57
CA LEU A 84 16.14 9.92 -14.88
C LEU A 84 15.90 8.64 -14.04
N GLY A 85 15.39 8.78 -12.82
CA GLY A 85 14.99 7.64 -12.00
C GLY A 85 13.81 6.88 -12.62
N ILE A 86 12.84 7.59 -13.23
CA ILE A 86 11.75 6.95 -13.98
C ILE A 86 12.28 6.17 -15.16
N PHE A 87 13.24 6.72 -15.91
CA PHE A 87 13.92 6.00 -16.99
C PHE A 87 14.58 4.71 -16.48
N ARG A 88 15.28 4.76 -15.34
CA ARG A 88 15.87 3.55 -14.71
C ARG A 88 14.81 2.52 -14.35
N PHE A 89 13.67 2.92 -13.80
CA PHE A 89 12.56 2.01 -13.49
C PHE A 89 11.99 1.35 -14.74
N MET A 90 11.79 2.11 -15.82
CA MET A 90 11.25 1.57 -17.07
C MET A 90 12.21 0.56 -17.71
N VAL A 91 13.52 0.87 -17.78
CA VAL A 91 14.52 -0.06 -18.33
C VAL A 91 14.62 -1.33 -17.49
N THR A 92 14.65 -1.20 -16.16
CA THR A 92 14.67 -2.36 -15.25
C THR A 92 13.42 -3.22 -15.42
N GLY A 93 12.24 -2.58 -15.48
CA GLY A 93 10.97 -3.26 -15.72
C GLY A 93 10.91 -3.96 -17.07
N LEU A 94 11.46 -3.35 -18.12
CA LEU A 94 11.59 -3.97 -19.45
C LEU A 94 12.45 -5.23 -19.39
N PHE A 95 13.62 -5.18 -18.74
CA PHE A 95 14.48 -6.35 -18.61
C PHE A 95 13.81 -7.47 -17.81
N ILE A 96 13.14 -7.14 -16.71
CA ILE A 96 12.37 -8.12 -15.94
C ILE A 96 11.24 -8.72 -16.81
N GLY A 97 10.53 -7.89 -17.58
CA GLY A 97 9.46 -8.36 -18.46
C GLY A 97 9.95 -9.29 -19.58
N LEU A 98 11.05 -8.94 -20.23
CA LEU A 98 11.63 -9.71 -21.34
C LEU A 98 12.28 -11.01 -20.86
N PHE A 99 13.13 -10.94 -19.83
CA PHE A 99 13.93 -12.08 -19.37
C PHE A 99 13.25 -12.88 -18.26
N GLY A 100 12.24 -12.33 -17.58
CA GLY A 100 11.55 -13.01 -16.48
C GLY A 100 10.66 -14.18 -16.92
N ALA A 101 10.27 -14.24 -18.20
CA ALA A 101 9.32 -15.23 -18.71
C ALA A 101 9.89 -16.65 -18.86
N PHE A 102 11.21 -16.81 -18.96
CA PHE A 102 11.84 -18.11 -19.20
C PHE A 102 13.03 -18.37 -18.27
N ALA A 103 13.36 -19.64 -18.05
CA ALA A 103 14.34 -20.06 -17.03
C ALA A 103 15.74 -19.46 -17.27
N VAL A 104 16.22 -19.46 -18.51
CA VAL A 104 17.53 -18.89 -18.88
C VAL A 104 17.59 -17.39 -18.60
N GLY A 105 16.52 -16.65 -18.96
CA GLY A 105 16.44 -15.21 -18.72
C GLY A 105 16.40 -14.87 -17.23
N ARG A 106 15.61 -15.60 -16.44
CA ARG A 106 15.62 -15.47 -14.96
C ARG A 106 17.00 -15.73 -14.37
N SER A 107 17.69 -16.78 -14.85
CA SER A 107 19.07 -17.07 -14.45
C SER A 107 20.01 -15.91 -14.78
N LEU A 108 19.85 -15.29 -15.95
CA LEU A 108 20.65 -14.14 -16.39
C LEU A 108 20.40 -12.90 -15.52
N LEU A 109 19.14 -12.56 -15.24
CA LEU A 109 18.75 -11.45 -14.36
C LEU A 109 19.37 -11.60 -12.96
N LEU A 110 19.32 -12.80 -12.39
CA LEU A 110 19.88 -13.10 -11.06
C LEU A 110 21.41 -13.15 -11.06
N LYS A 111 22.03 -13.56 -12.17
CA LYS A 111 23.51 -13.59 -12.30
C LYS A 111 24.12 -12.22 -12.51
N PHE A 112 23.41 -11.28 -13.14
CA PHE A 112 23.94 -9.94 -13.43
C PHE A 112 22.96 -8.82 -13.08
N PRO A 113 22.47 -8.76 -11.82
CA PRO A 113 21.47 -7.76 -11.43
C PRO A 113 21.96 -6.34 -11.65
N GLU A 114 23.26 -6.08 -11.49
CA GLU A 114 23.88 -4.76 -11.70
C GLU A 114 23.74 -4.28 -13.14
N ILE A 115 23.82 -5.18 -14.12
CA ILE A 115 23.64 -4.84 -15.53
C ILE A 115 22.17 -4.53 -15.80
N PHE A 116 21.27 -5.43 -15.39
CA PHE A 116 19.83 -5.32 -15.70
C PHE A 116 19.07 -4.32 -14.83
N SER A 117 19.70 -3.77 -13.80
CA SER A 117 19.15 -2.70 -12.97
C SER A 117 19.88 -1.38 -13.13
N LEU A 118 20.83 -1.28 -14.07
CA LEU A 118 21.67 -0.09 -14.27
C LEU A 118 22.40 0.35 -12.99
N GLY A 119 22.94 -0.63 -12.26
CA GLY A 119 23.68 -0.46 -11.01
C GLY A 119 22.80 -0.22 -9.78
N TRP A 120 21.47 -0.24 -9.92
CA TRP A 120 20.55 0.01 -8.82
C TRP A 120 20.50 -1.15 -7.81
N PHE A 121 20.57 -2.39 -8.30
CA PHE A 121 20.69 -3.60 -7.49
C PHE A 121 22.06 -4.24 -7.66
N ARG A 122 22.62 -4.74 -6.56
CA ARG A 122 23.91 -5.42 -6.51
C ARG A 122 23.75 -6.81 -5.93
N LYS A 123 24.61 -7.74 -6.34
CA LYS A 123 24.57 -9.12 -5.82
C LYS A 123 24.85 -9.21 -4.33
N THR A 124 25.73 -8.35 -3.83
CA THR A 124 26.11 -8.28 -2.42
C THR A 124 25.01 -7.67 -1.55
N GLY A 125 23.95 -7.11 -2.16
CA GLY A 125 22.97 -6.29 -1.45
C GLY A 125 23.57 -4.96 -0.98
N PRO A 126 22.79 -4.18 -0.21
CA PRO A 126 23.27 -2.98 0.45
C PRO A 126 24.20 -3.33 1.63
N THR A 127 25.09 -2.41 1.96
CA THR A 127 25.91 -2.45 3.17
C THR A 127 25.07 -2.20 4.42
N GLU A 128 25.55 -2.60 5.58
CA GLU A 128 24.85 -2.34 6.86
C GLU A 128 24.64 -0.85 7.13
N GLU A 129 25.59 0.00 6.71
CA GLU A 129 25.47 1.45 6.87
C GLU A 129 24.42 2.04 5.93
N GLU A 130 24.34 1.56 4.68
CA GLU A 130 23.26 1.91 3.75
C GLU A 130 21.90 1.50 4.33
N VAL A 131 21.78 0.32 4.94
CA VAL A 131 20.53 -0.12 5.59
C VAL A 131 20.20 0.74 6.81
N ARG A 132 21.20 1.04 7.66
CA ARG A 132 21.01 1.81 8.90
C ARG A 132 20.63 3.27 8.65
N SER A 133 21.19 3.87 7.61
CA SER A 133 20.97 5.28 7.27
C SER A 133 19.75 5.50 6.36
N ALA A 134 19.25 4.46 5.70
CA ALA A 134 18.12 4.56 4.80
C ALA A 134 16.78 4.70 5.53
N LEU A 135 15.88 5.46 4.91
CA LEU A 135 14.52 5.70 5.36
C LEU A 135 13.56 5.44 4.20
N PHE A 136 12.33 5.02 4.51
CA PHE A 136 11.26 4.96 3.52
C PHE A 136 10.20 6.02 3.77
N ASN A 137 9.55 6.44 2.67
CA ASN A 137 8.36 7.27 2.71
C ASN A 137 7.35 6.69 1.72
N MET A 138 6.13 6.43 2.19
CA MET A 138 5.01 6.01 1.39
C MET A 138 3.89 7.04 1.54
N TRP A 139 3.48 7.63 0.43
CA TRP A 139 2.45 8.67 0.41
C TRP A 139 1.13 8.07 -0.06
N PHE A 140 0.07 8.32 0.70
CA PHE A 140 -1.29 7.96 0.32
C PHE A 140 -2.03 9.23 -0.05
N VAL A 141 -2.42 9.33 -1.32
CA VAL A 141 -3.14 10.48 -1.88
C VAL A 141 -4.58 10.05 -2.16
N GLY A 142 -5.49 10.39 -1.26
CA GLY A 142 -6.91 10.13 -1.36
C GLY A 142 -7.64 11.28 -2.04
N HIS A 143 -8.52 10.96 -2.97
CA HIS A 143 -9.44 11.92 -3.60
C HIS A 143 -10.88 11.50 -3.30
N GLY A 144 -11.70 12.44 -2.83
CA GLY A 144 -13.07 12.17 -2.40
C GLY A 144 -14.02 13.34 -2.63
N TYR A 145 -15.24 13.22 -2.09
CA TYR A 145 -16.29 14.21 -2.18
C TYR A 145 -16.63 14.74 -0.78
N ASN A 146 -16.77 16.05 -0.62
CA ASN A 146 -17.21 16.67 0.65
C ASN A 146 -18.70 16.40 0.94
N ASP A 147 -19.51 16.20 -0.10
CA ASP A 147 -20.93 15.86 0.00
C ASP A 147 -21.20 14.51 -0.68
N ILE A 148 -21.83 13.60 0.07
CA ILE A 148 -22.21 12.26 -0.39
C ILE A 148 -23.17 12.31 -1.59
N ASN A 149 -23.97 13.37 -1.71
CA ASN A 149 -24.87 13.57 -2.84
C ASN A 149 -24.12 13.93 -4.13
N LEU A 150 -22.87 14.41 -4.04
CA LEU A 150 -22.02 14.64 -5.21
C LEU A 150 -21.41 13.32 -5.71
N ALA A 151 -21.19 12.35 -4.82
CA ALA A 151 -20.65 11.04 -5.18
C ALA A 151 -21.63 10.20 -6.04
N SER A 152 -22.94 10.46 -5.93
CA SER A 152 -23.99 9.81 -6.71
C SER A 152 -24.32 10.52 -8.04
N GLN A 153 -23.82 11.73 -8.25
CA GLN A 153 -24.02 12.48 -9.49
C GLN A 153 -22.99 12.05 -10.55
N SER A 154 -23.49 11.48 -11.65
CA SER A 154 -22.65 11.08 -12.78
C SER A 154 -21.87 12.28 -13.33
N GLY A 155 -20.55 12.13 -13.48
CA GLY A 155 -19.67 13.11 -14.15
C GLY A 155 -19.00 14.15 -13.25
N LYS A 156 -19.34 14.26 -11.96
CA LYS A 156 -18.61 15.16 -11.05
C LYS A 156 -17.29 14.56 -10.57
N LYS A 157 -16.22 15.34 -10.66
CA LYS A 157 -14.89 14.97 -10.15
C LYS A 157 -14.83 15.11 -8.62
N PRO A 158 -13.97 14.33 -7.94
CA PRO A 158 -13.67 14.55 -6.53
C PRO A 158 -13.24 16.00 -6.25
N ASP A 159 -13.77 16.60 -5.18
CA ASP A 159 -13.55 17.99 -4.75
C ASP A 159 -12.70 18.09 -3.48
N THR A 160 -12.18 16.96 -3.00
CA THR A 160 -11.39 16.88 -1.77
C THR A 160 -10.16 16.03 -1.98
N GLU A 161 -9.03 16.47 -1.43
CA GLU A 161 -7.78 15.73 -1.37
C GLU A 161 -7.32 15.56 0.08
N VAL A 162 -6.92 14.33 0.44
CA VAL A 162 -6.25 14.02 1.70
C VAL A 162 -4.94 13.34 1.39
N ILE A 163 -3.84 13.91 1.90
CA ILE A 163 -2.51 13.32 1.80
C ILE A 163 -2.10 12.84 3.20
N THR A 164 -1.81 11.55 3.31
CA THR A 164 -1.18 10.96 4.49
C THR A 164 0.14 10.31 4.11
N ARG A 165 0.97 10.05 5.10
CA ARG A 165 2.29 9.46 4.92
C ARG A 165 2.55 8.37 5.95
N VAL A 166 3.12 7.27 5.49
CA VAL A 166 3.75 6.27 6.33
C VAL A 166 5.26 6.33 6.11
N SER A 167 6.04 6.38 7.18
CA SER A 167 7.50 6.48 7.11
C SER A 167 8.18 5.67 8.21
N GLY A 168 9.46 5.37 8.03
CA GLY A 168 10.23 4.61 9.00
C GLY A 168 11.61 4.23 8.47
N PRO A 169 12.30 3.28 9.13
CA PRO A 169 13.63 2.82 8.73
C PRO A 169 13.57 2.06 7.40
N GLU A 170 14.71 1.71 6.82
CA GLU A 170 14.79 1.01 5.52
C GLU A 170 13.69 -0.06 5.31
N ILE A 171 13.05 0.00 4.13
CA ILE A 171 11.78 -0.68 3.85
C ILE A 171 11.90 -2.21 3.82
N GLY A 172 13.00 -2.75 3.31
CA GLY A 172 13.16 -4.18 3.02
C GLY A 172 13.70 -5.01 4.19
N TYR A 173 14.77 -4.55 4.82
CA TYR A 173 15.54 -5.25 5.84
C TYR A 173 15.14 -4.89 7.28
N LEU A 174 14.56 -3.70 7.50
CA LEU A 174 14.14 -3.28 8.85
C LEU A 174 12.61 -3.24 8.97
N THR A 175 11.95 -2.42 8.18
CA THR A 175 10.50 -2.19 8.29
C THR A 175 9.68 -3.45 8.01
N THR A 176 10.01 -4.21 6.96
CA THR A 176 9.27 -5.42 6.61
C THR A 176 9.34 -6.49 7.73
N PRO A 177 10.51 -6.84 8.28
CA PRO A 177 10.60 -7.71 9.46
C PRO A 177 9.86 -7.18 10.69
N ILE A 178 9.91 -5.86 10.96
CA ILE A 178 9.13 -5.25 12.05
C ILE A 178 7.64 -5.53 11.85
N ILE A 179 7.10 -5.25 10.66
CA ILE A 179 5.69 -5.48 10.34
C ILE A 179 5.31 -6.95 10.50
N LEU A 180 6.13 -7.86 9.98
CA LEU A 180 5.87 -9.30 10.08
C LEU A 180 5.86 -9.78 11.53
N LEU A 181 6.80 -9.31 12.35
CA LEU A 181 6.86 -9.66 13.76
C LEU A 181 5.63 -9.14 14.51
N GLN A 182 5.23 -7.89 14.28
CA GLN A 182 4.03 -7.34 14.95
C GLN A 182 2.75 -8.06 14.54
N CYS A 183 2.61 -8.41 13.25
CA CYS A 183 1.52 -9.28 12.78
C CYS A 183 1.53 -10.65 13.48
N ALA A 184 2.70 -11.29 13.59
CA ALA A 184 2.83 -12.58 14.24
C ALA A 184 2.48 -12.53 15.74
N LEU A 185 2.91 -11.47 16.44
CA LEU A 185 2.57 -11.25 17.84
C LEU A 185 1.07 -11.13 18.05
N ILE A 186 0.38 -10.34 17.22
CA ILE A 186 -1.09 -10.21 17.28
C ILE A 186 -1.78 -11.54 16.99
N VAL A 187 -1.32 -12.29 15.99
CA VAL A 187 -1.86 -13.62 15.71
C VAL A 187 -1.72 -14.56 16.90
N LEU A 188 -0.59 -14.51 17.60
CA LEU A 188 -0.31 -15.36 18.76
C LEU A 188 -1.14 -14.94 19.99
N SER A 189 -1.26 -13.64 20.26
CA SER A 189 -1.92 -13.12 21.47
C SER A 189 -3.44 -12.98 21.33
N GLU A 190 -3.95 -12.77 20.13
CA GLU A 190 -5.36 -12.45 19.88
C GLU A 190 -6.06 -13.46 18.95
N ARG A 191 -5.54 -14.69 18.86
CA ARG A 191 -6.00 -15.68 17.88
C ARG A 191 -7.52 -15.86 17.82
N ASP A 192 -8.17 -15.89 18.99
CA ASP A 192 -9.62 -16.07 19.11
C ASP A 192 -10.43 -14.87 18.61
N ASN A 193 -9.85 -13.66 18.67
CA ASN A 193 -10.46 -12.44 18.17
C ASN A 193 -10.28 -12.25 16.65
N LEU A 194 -9.37 -13.01 16.05
CA LEU A 194 -9.13 -12.98 14.60
C LEU A 194 -10.04 -13.97 13.86
N PRO A 195 -10.29 -13.75 12.56
CA PRO A 195 -11.10 -14.67 11.76
C PRO A 195 -10.62 -16.12 11.86
N LYS A 196 -11.55 -17.08 11.76
CA LYS A 196 -11.31 -18.52 11.99
C LYS A 196 -10.20 -19.10 11.11
N GLY A 197 -9.89 -18.51 9.96
CA GLY A 197 -8.73 -18.84 9.11
C GLY A 197 -9.06 -18.78 7.62
N GLY A 198 -8.08 -19.13 6.79
CA GLY A 198 -8.18 -19.11 5.32
C GLY A 198 -7.16 -18.17 4.67
N VAL A 199 -7.34 -17.91 3.37
CA VAL A 199 -6.48 -16.97 2.61
C VAL A 199 -7.10 -15.58 2.67
N LEU A 200 -6.69 -14.80 3.66
CA LEU A 200 -7.23 -13.47 3.96
C LEU A 200 -6.19 -12.37 3.70
N PRO A 201 -6.58 -11.24 3.11
CA PRO A 201 -5.73 -10.05 3.06
C PRO A 201 -5.41 -9.53 4.46
N PRO A 202 -4.17 -9.05 4.72
CA PRO A 202 -3.78 -8.55 6.04
C PRO A 202 -4.64 -7.37 6.49
N GLY A 203 -5.12 -6.53 5.56
CA GLY A 203 -6.02 -5.43 5.90
C GLY A 203 -7.33 -5.89 6.55
N ILE A 204 -7.88 -7.04 6.15
CA ILE A 204 -9.10 -7.60 6.77
C ILE A 204 -8.80 -8.16 8.16
N VAL A 205 -7.64 -8.82 8.31
CA VAL A 205 -7.28 -9.50 9.57
C VAL A 205 -6.87 -8.48 10.64
N PHE A 206 -6.00 -7.54 10.28
CA PHE A 206 -5.35 -6.64 11.24
C PHE A 206 -5.97 -5.25 11.31
N GLY A 207 -6.86 -4.89 10.38
CA GLY A 207 -7.54 -3.59 10.38
C GLY A 207 -8.12 -3.18 11.74
N PRO A 208 -8.97 -4.01 12.38
CA PRO A 208 -9.60 -3.67 13.66
C PRO A 208 -8.70 -3.90 14.89
N THR A 209 -7.43 -4.25 14.70
CA THR A 209 -6.48 -4.56 15.78
C THR A 209 -5.61 -3.35 16.13
N ASP A 210 -4.80 -3.47 17.17
CA ASP A 210 -3.87 -2.41 17.59
C ASP A 210 -2.54 -2.45 16.81
N LEU A 211 -2.49 -3.11 15.63
CA LEU A 211 -1.28 -3.21 14.79
C LEU A 211 -0.66 -1.85 14.50
N GLN A 212 -1.45 -0.83 14.14
CA GLN A 212 -0.90 0.50 13.87
C GLN A 212 -0.11 1.05 15.07
N LYS A 213 -0.63 0.89 16.29
CA LYS A 213 0.05 1.30 17.51
C LYS A 213 1.35 0.52 17.71
N HIS A 214 1.32 -0.79 17.55
CA HIS A 214 2.52 -1.63 17.65
C HIS A 214 3.59 -1.21 16.64
N LEU A 215 3.20 -0.86 15.41
CA LEU A 215 4.13 -0.36 14.39
C LEU A 215 4.71 1.01 14.79
N GLN A 216 3.92 1.89 15.39
CA GLN A 216 4.38 3.18 15.92
C GLN A 216 5.39 3.02 17.06
N ASP A 217 5.09 2.14 18.01
CA ASP A 217 6.00 1.81 19.13
C ASP A 217 7.32 1.19 18.64
N ASN A 218 7.37 0.69 17.40
CA ASN A 218 8.55 0.09 16.76
C ASN A 218 9.10 0.95 15.61
N GLY A 219 8.87 2.26 15.63
CA GLY A 219 9.58 3.22 14.77
C GLY A 219 8.95 3.49 13.40
N ILE A 220 7.68 3.13 13.19
CA ILE A 220 6.93 3.45 11.96
C ILE A 220 5.95 4.58 12.24
N SER A 221 6.08 5.70 11.54
CA SER A 221 5.21 6.87 11.72
C SER A 221 4.05 6.89 10.74
N PHE A 222 2.91 7.44 11.17
CA PHE A 222 1.69 7.62 10.40
C PHE A 222 1.24 9.08 10.56
N ASP A 223 1.36 9.87 9.49
CA ASP A 223 1.15 11.30 9.54
C ASP A 223 0.00 11.73 8.60
N VAL A 224 -0.82 12.66 9.05
CA VAL A 224 -1.69 13.45 8.16
C VAL A 224 -0.90 14.66 7.70
N ILE A 225 -0.68 14.76 6.39
CA ILE A 225 0.18 15.79 5.78
C ILE A 225 -0.65 16.99 5.36
N SER A 226 -1.79 16.74 4.71
CA SER A 226 -2.71 17.81 4.33
C SER A 226 -4.11 17.28 4.05
N THR A 227 -5.10 18.09 4.38
CA THR A 227 -6.49 17.95 3.92
C THR A 227 -6.86 19.23 3.21
N ARG A 228 -7.29 19.14 1.95
CA ARG A 228 -7.56 20.28 1.08
C ARG A 228 -8.90 20.10 0.38
N ALA A 229 -9.68 21.17 0.30
CA ALA A 229 -10.72 21.27 -0.73
C ALA A 229 -10.00 21.52 -2.06
N SER A 230 -10.24 20.66 -3.05
CA SER A 230 -9.75 20.85 -4.41
C SER A 230 -10.53 21.99 -5.04
N LEU A 231 -9.97 23.20 -5.04
CA LEU A 231 -10.47 24.31 -5.86
C LEU A 231 -10.24 23.91 -7.33
N HIS A 232 -11.33 23.72 -8.07
CA HIS A 232 -11.29 23.49 -9.52
C HIS A 232 -10.80 24.73 -10.26
#